data_AF-A0A432UNU1-F1
#
_entry.id   AF-A0A432UNU1-F1
#
_cell.length_a   1.000
_cell.length_b   1.000
_cell.length_c   1.000
_cell.angle_alpha   90.00
_cell.angle_beta   90.00
_cell.angle_gamma   90.00
#
_symmetry.space_group_name_H-M   'P 1'
#
loop_
_entity.id
_entity.type
_entity.pdbx_description
1 polymer ?
#
loop_
_entity_poly.entity_id
_entity_poly.type
_entity_poly.pdbx_seq_one_letter_code
_entity_poly.pdbx_strand_id
1 'polypeptide(L)'
;MAKLTDKQETFCQQYVLNGRDASAAYRAAYNAEKMKPESVNVNASKLLKNAKVAPRVEELLKKVSEVAERDFNITAQTVLLEAKEMLDVALGRLPTKVVHKDSIGDGMTRHEEIEVYAHNLTAAGKAIELLGKHVDVKAFKSDDINLNVSVDIKDRLTRAISRVKRDDGD
;
A
#
# COMPACT_ATOMS: atom_id res chain seq x y z
N MET A 1 3.64 34.40 2.84
CA MET A 1 2.39 34.11 2.10
C MET A 1 1.23 34.76 2.84
N ALA A 2 0.32 35.45 2.15
CA ALA A 2 -0.78 36.15 2.81
C ALA A 2 -1.76 35.12 3.43
N LYS A 3 -2.01 35.24 4.73
CA LYS A 3 -2.85 34.33 5.52
C LYS A 3 -4.27 34.25 4.94
N LEU A 4 -4.79 33.02 4.76
CA LEU A 4 -6.20 32.78 4.42
C LEU A 4 -7.09 33.17 5.60
N THR A 5 -8.31 33.62 5.30
CA THR A 5 -9.34 33.74 6.34
C THR A 5 -9.93 32.37 6.66
N ASP A 6 -10.49 32.21 7.86
CA ASP A 6 -11.07 30.94 8.28
C ASP A 6 -12.16 30.46 7.31
N LYS A 7 -12.99 31.38 6.79
CA LYS A 7 -14.00 31.05 5.76
C LYS A 7 -13.38 30.57 4.45
N GLN A 8 -12.28 31.17 4.01
CA GLN A 8 -11.57 30.73 2.81
C GLN A 8 -10.96 29.34 3.01
N GLU A 9 -10.41 29.06 4.19
CA GLU A 9 -9.85 27.75 4.52
C GLU A 9 -10.95 26.69 4.58
N THR A 10 -12.06 26.97 5.25
CA THR A 10 -13.25 26.09 5.25
C THR A 10 -13.74 25.82 3.84
N PHE A 11 -13.79 26.84 2.97
CA PHE A 11 -14.15 26.64 1.57
C PHE A 11 -13.20 25.68 0.85
N CYS A 12 -11.89 25.84 1.03
CA CYS A 12 -10.89 24.95 0.40
C CYS A 12 -11.09 23.49 0.85
N GLN A 13 -11.27 23.27 2.15
CA GLN A 13 -11.47 21.94 2.71
C GLN A 13 -12.77 21.30 2.19
N GLN A 14 -13.88 22.03 2.23
CA GLN A 14 -15.17 21.54 1.76
C GLN A 14 -15.19 21.28 0.26
N TYR A 15 -14.44 22.04 -0.53
CA TYR A 15 -14.32 21.80 -1.98
C TYR A 15 -13.67 20.46 -2.27
N VAL A 16 -12.59 20.12 -1.56
CA VAL A 16 -11.90 18.84 -1.74
C VAL A 16 -12.71 17.68 -1.19
N LEU A 17 -13.37 17.85 -0.04
CA LEU A 17 -14.21 16.81 0.59
C LEU A 17 -15.48 16.49 -0.21
N ASN A 18 -16.11 17.49 -0.82
CA ASN A 18 -17.37 17.32 -1.56
C ASN A 18 -17.14 17.11 -3.07
N GLY A 19 -16.06 16.42 -3.46
CA GLY A 19 -15.85 16.01 -4.85
C GLY A 19 -15.70 17.18 -5.83
N ARG A 20 -15.12 18.30 -5.39
CA ARG A 20 -14.91 19.51 -6.20
C ARG A 20 -16.20 20.25 -6.58
N ASP A 21 -17.25 20.14 -5.76
CA ASP A 21 -18.43 21.00 -5.86
C ASP A 21 -18.17 22.36 -5.18
N ALA A 22 -17.89 23.38 -5.99
CA ALA A 22 -17.64 24.74 -5.53
C ALA A 22 -18.87 25.38 -4.86
N SER A 23 -20.07 25.06 -5.33
CA SER A 23 -21.30 25.64 -4.79
C SER A 23 -21.64 25.04 -3.43
N ALA A 24 -21.46 23.72 -3.26
CA ALA A 24 -21.58 23.07 -1.95
C ALA A 24 -20.55 23.61 -0.96
N ALA A 25 -19.30 23.74 -1.38
CA ALA A 25 -18.24 24.30 -0.54
C ALA A 25 -18.52 25.74 -0.11
N TYR A 26 -19.06 26.57 -1.02
CA TYR A 26 -19.43 27.94 -0.71
C TYR A 26 -20.59 28.01 0.29
N ARG A 27 -21.62 27.17 0.12
CA ARG A 27 -22.74 27.10 1.08
C ARG A 27 -22.27 26.74 2.48
N ALA A 28 -21.36 25.77 2.59
CA ALA A 28 -20.79 25.34 3.86
C ALA A 28 -19.90 26.40 4.53
N ALA A 29 -19.17 27.20 3.74
CA ALA A 29 -18.23 28.20 4.27
C ALA A 29 -18.83 29.60 4.51
N TYR A 30 -19.89 29.97 3.79
CA TYR A 30 -20.38 31.35 3.72
C TYR A 30 -21.90 31.48 3.97
N ASN A 31 -22.46 30.84 5.01
CA ASN A 31 -23.86 31.01 5.48
C ASN A 31 -24.87 31.36 4.37
N ALA A 32 -24.83 30.62 3.26
CA ALA A 32 -25.41 31.05 1.99
C ALA A 32 -26.86 30.58 1.82
N GLU A 33 -27.52 30.15 2.89
CA GLU A 33 -28.87 29.55 2.88
C GLU A 33 -29.93 30.47 2.26
N LYS A 34 -29.76 31.79 2.42
CA LYS A 34 -30.68 32.81 1.88
C LYS A 34 -30.25 33.35 0.51
N MET A 35 -29.13 32.88 -0.04
CA MET A 35 -28.62 33.34 -1.33
C MET A 35 -29.26 32.55 -2.47
N LYS A 36 -29.53 33.23 -3.59
CA LYS A 36 -29.97 32.57 -4.82
C LYS A 36 -28.88 31.61 -5.33
N PRO A 37 -29.24 30.44 -5.88
CA PRO A 37 -28.26 29.48 -6.41
C PRO A 37 -27.26 30.07 -7.42
N GLU A 38 -27.71 30.98 -8.27
CA GLU A 38 -26.87 31.65 -9.27
C GLU A 38 -25.80 32.51 -8.60
N SER A 39 -26.18 33.25 -7.56
CA SER A 39 -25.25 34.07 -6.78
C SER A 39 -24.20 33.21 -6.06
N VAL A 40 -24.60 32.05 -5.54
CA VAL A 40 -23.68 31.09 -4.91
C VAL A 40 -22.67 30.59 -5.95
N ASN A 41 -23.13 30.15 -7.11
CA ASN A 41 -22.28 29.61 -8.16
C ASN A 41 -21.27 30.66 -8.67
N VAL A 42 -21.73 31.88 -8.94
CA VAL A 42 -20.85 32.98 -9.39
C VAL A 42 -19.79 33.32 -8.35
N ASN A 43 -20.16 33.40 -7.06
CA ASN A 43 -19.20 33.73 -6.00
C ASN A 43 -18.22 32.58 -5.74
N ALA A 44 -18.69 31.33 -5.75
CA ALA A 44 -17.84 30.16 -5.64
C ALA A 44 -16.79 30.09 -6.78
N SER A 45 -17.23 30.35 -8.01
CA SER A 45 -16.35 30.40 -9.19
C SER A 45 -15.32 31.52 -9.10
N LYS A 46 -15.69 32.69 -8.58
CA LYS A 46 -14.75 33.79 -8.31
C LYS A 46 -13.76 33.42 -7.22
N LEU A 47 -14.22 32.73 -6.17
CA LEU A 47 -13.39 32.35 -5.04
C LEU A 47 -12.31 31.34 -5.44
N LEU A 48 -12.63 30.37 -6.31
CA LEU A 48 -11.64 29.45 -6.87
C LEU A 48 -10.52 30.14 -7.66
N LYS A 49 -10.81 31.28 -8.30
CA LYS A 49 -9.83 32.09 -9.05
C LYS A 49 -9.07 33.08 -8.16
N ASN A 50 -9.40 33.16 -6.87
CA ASN A 50 -8.72 34.07 -5.97
C ASN A 50 -7.27 33.65 -5.77
N ALA A 51 -6.34 34.59 -5.89
CA ALA A 51 -4.89 34.33 -5.83
C ALA A 51 -4.41 33.66 -4.53
N LYS A 52 -5.18 33.73 -3.44
CA LYS A 52 -4.87 33.05 -2.18
C LYS A 52 -5.51 31.66 -2.10
N VAL A 53 -6.73 31.51 -2.61
CA VAL A 53 -7.52 30.26 -2.52
C VAL A 53 -7.04 29.23 -3.54
N ALA A 54 -6.75 29.65 -4.78
CA ALA A 54 -6.29 28.78 -5.84
C ALA A 54 -5.09 27.89 -5.43
N PRO A 55 -3.96 28.44 -4.92
CA PRO A 55 -2.82 27.61 -4.52
C PRO A 55 -3.15 26.70 -3.32
N ARG A 56 -4.03 27.13 -2.41
CA ARG A 56 -4.44 26.31 -1.27
C ARG A 56 -5.26 25.09 -1.70
N VAL A 57 -6.20 25.28 -2.64
CA VAL A 57 -6.99 24.18 -3.21
C VAL A 57 -6.09 23.19 -3.94
N GLU A 58 -5.12 23.68 -4.71
CA GLU A 58 -4.15 22.83 -5.40
C GLU A 58 -3.31 21.99 -4.43
N GLU A 59 -2.81 22.60 -3.35
CA GLU A 59 -2.08 21.89 -2.29
C GLU A 59 -2.93 20.77 -1.66
N LEU A 60 -4.19 21.05 -1.32
CA LEU A 60 -5.09 20.06 -0.72
C LEU A 60 -5.44 18.93 -1.71
N LEU A 61 -5.67 19.26 -2.99
CA LEU A 61 -5.92 18.25 -4.02
C LEU A 61 -4.70 17.35 -4.22
N LYS A 62 -3.49 17.90 -4.20
CA LYS A 62 -2.25 17.14 -4.28
C LYS A 62 -2.11 16.18 -3.09
N LYS A 63 -2.39 16.64 -1.87
CA LYS A 63 -2.39 15.78 -0.68
C LYS A 63 -3.40 14.66 -0.79
N VAL A 64 -4.60 14.95 -1.30
CA VAL A 64 -5.62 13.92 -1.51
C VAL A 64 -5.20 12.93 -2.58
N SER A 65 -4.59 13.36 -3.68
CA SER A 65 -4.06 12.43 -4.68
C SER A 65 -2.92 11.57 -4.12
N GLU A 66 -2.01 12.14 -3.33
CA GLU A 66 -0.92 11.39 -2.70
C GLU A 66 -1.46 10.32 -1.72
N VAL A 67 -2.46 10.66 -0.90
CA VAL A 67 -3.11 9.70 -0.01
C VAL A 67 -3.88 8.65 -0.81
N ALA A 68 -4.60 9.07 -1.85
CA ALA A 68 -5.35 8.14 -2.68
C ALA A 68 -4.44 7.18 -3.46
N GLU A 69 -3.30 7.65 -3.95
CA GLU A 69 -2.28 6.81 -4.56
C GLU A 69 -1.69 5.85 -3.52
N ARG A 70 -1.33 6.32 -2.33
CA ARG A 70 -0.83 5.45 -1.27
C ARG A 70 -1.83 4.36 -0.88
N ASP A 71 -3.10 4.72 -0.70
CA ASP A 71 -4.12 3.83 -0.11
C ASP A 71 -4.86 2.98 -1.15
N PHE A 72 -4.98 3.46 -2.39
CA PHE A 72 -5.78 2.80 -3.43
C PHE A 72 -4.98 2.43 -4.68
N ASN A 73 -3.73 2.89 -4.87
CA ASN A 73 -2.87 2.42 -5.96
C ASN A 73 -2.12 1.14 -5.55
N ILE A 74 -2.89 0.06 -5.38
CA ILE A 74 -2.33 -1.28 -5.18
C ILE A 74 -1.80 -1.76 -6.54
N THR A 75 -0.49 -1.58 -6.75
CA THR A 75 0.20 -2.10 -7.94
C THR A 75 0.52 -3.58 -7.79
N ALA A 76 0.76 -4.29 -8.90
CA ALA A 76 1.28 -5.66 -8.84
C ALA A 76 2.58 -5.72 -8.01
N GLN A 77 3.45 -4.71 -8.11
CA GLN A 77 4.67 -4.63 -7.32
C GLN A 77 4.39 -4.55 -5.81
N THR A 78 3.43 -3.74 -5.38
CA THR A 78 3.02 -3.62 -3.97
C THR A 78 2.54 -4.97 -3.44
N VAL A 79 1.65 -5.64 -4.17
CA VAL A 79 1.12 -6.96 -3.81
C VAL A 79 2.23 -8.01 -3.69
N LEU A 80 3.22 -7.98 -4.59
CA LEU A 80 4.35 -8.93 -4.54
C LEU A 80 5.29 -8.64 -3.37
N LEU A 81 5.51 -7.36 -3.04
CA LEU A 81 6.34 -6.99 -1.89
C LEU A 81 5.68 -7.44 -0.58
N GLU A 82 4.37 -7.21 -0.45
CA GLU A 82 3.59 -7.69 0.70
C GLU A 82 3.55 -9.22 0.77
N ALA A 83 3.42 -9.91 -0.36
CA ALA A 83 3.50 -11.37 -0.40
C ALA A 83 4.88 -11.89 0.03
N LYS A 84 5.96 -11.21 -0.37
CA LYS A 84 7.32 -11.53 0.11
C LYS A 84 7.44 -11.33 1.62
N GLU A 85 6.91 -10.23 2.15
CA GLU A 85 6.93 -9.97 3.60
C GLU A 85 6.14 -11.03 4.36
N MET A 86 4.95 -11.41 3.86
CA MET A 86 4.16 -12.52 4.40
C MET A 86 4.94 -13.84 4.38
N LEU A 87 5.69 -14.11 3.30
CA LEU A 87 6.55 -15.29 3.22
C LEU A 87 7.66 -15.25 4.27
N ASP A 88 8.33 -14.11 4.44
CA ASP A 88 9.40 -13.94 5.41
C ASP A 88 8.88 -14.10 6.86
N VAL A 89 7.70 -13.55 7.18
CA VAL A 89 7.02 -13.78 8.46
C VAL A 89 6.67 -15.26 8.63
N ALA A 90 6.04 -15.86 7.62
CA ALA A 90 5.58 -17.25 7.66
C ALA A 90 6.73 -18.28 7.77
N LEU A 91 7.92 -17.94 7.25
CA LEU A 91 9.15 -18.72 7.39
C LEU A 91 9.91 -18.40 8.69
N GLY A 92 9.40 -17.52 9.55
CA GLY A 92 10.04 -17.12 10.80
C GLY A 92 11.29 -16.26 10.62
N ARG A 93 11.45 -15.61 9.47
CA ARG A 93 12.55 -14.67 9.19
C ARG A 93 12.28 -13.27 9.71
N LEU A 94 11.01 -12.90 9.81
CA LEU A 94 10.54 -11.65 10.40
C LEU A 94 9.53 -11.94 11.53
N PRO A 95 9.55 -11.18 12.62
CA PRO A 95 8.54 -11.27 13.65
C PRO A 95 7.21 -10.66 13.17
N THR A 96 6.11 -11.11 13.76
CA THR A 96 4.82 -10.44 13.67
C THR A 96 4.41 -9.93 15.05
N LYS A 97 3.74 -8.77 15.10
CA LYS A 97 3.24 -8.20 16.34
C LYS A 97 1.86 -8.79 16.65
N VAL A 98 1.74 -9.37 17.84
CA VAL A 98 0.47 -9.90 18.34
C VAL A 98 0.15 -9.27 19.68
N VAL A 99 -1.14 -8.98 19.88
CA VAL A 99 -1.63 -8.50 21.17
C VAL A 99 -1.85 -9.70 22.07
N HIS A 100 -0.99 -9.85 23.07
CA HIS A 100 -1.16 -10.82 24.13
C HIS A 100 -2.14 -10.26 25.17
N LYS A 101 -3.06 -11.12 25.63
CA LYS A 101 -4.09 -10.78 26.61
C LYS A 101 -3.86 -11.59 27.87
N ASP A 102 -3.40 -10.92 28.92
CA ASP A 102 -3.21 -11.55 30.22
C ASP A 102 -4.34 -11.18 31.16
N SER A 103 -4.98 -12.19 31.75
CA SER A 103 -5.93 -12.00 32.83
C SER A 103 -5.19 -11.68 34.11
N ILE A 104 -5.45 -10.52 34.70
CA ILE A 104 -4.76 -10.06 35.92
C ILE A 104 -5.59 -10.29 37.20
N GLY A 105 -6.73 -10.99 37.08
CA GLY A 105 -7.72 -11.14 38.15
C GLY A 105 -8.79 -10.04 38.13
N ASP A 106 -9.85 -10.23 38.91
CA ASP A 106 -10.97 -9.28 39.11
C ASP A 106 -11.69 -8.83 37.82
N GLY A 107 -11.68 -9.69 36.78
CA GLY A 107 -12.27 -9.39 35.48
C GLY A 107 -11.48 -8.40 34.61
N MET A 108 -10.27 -8.00 35.03
CA MET A 108 -9.39 -7.10 34.28
C MET A 108 -8.44 -7.86 33.35
N THR A 109 -8.21 -7.30 32.16
CA THR A 109 -7.29 -7.84 31.15
C THR A 109 -6.21 -6.81 30.80
N ARG A 110 -4.95 -7.22 30.81
CA ARG A 110 -3.83 -6.44 30.28
C ARG A 110 -3.63 -6.77 28.81
N HIS A 111 -3.41 -5.73 28.01
CA HIS A 111 -3.02 -5.86 26.61
C HIS A 111 -1.55 -5.49 26.48
N GLU A 112 -0.72 -6.43 26.03
CA GLU A 112 0.70 -6.19 25.73
C GLU A 112 0.98 -6.59 24.28
N GLU A 113 1.71 -5.74 23.56
CA GLU A 113 2.12 -6.02 22.18
C GLU A 113 3.46 -6.76 22.24
N ILE A 114 3.48 -8.01 21.75
CA ILE A 114 4.65 -8.89 21.78
C ILE A 114 5.02 -9.24 20.33
N GLU A 115 6.32 -9.23 20.05
CA GLU A 115 6.86 -9.75 18.79
C GLU A 115 7.00 -11.27 18.85
N VAL A 116 6.36 -11.97 17.92
CA VAL A 116 6.36 -13.43 17.85
C VAL A 116 6.89 -13.89 16.51
N TYR A 117 7.84 -14.81 16.54
CA TYR A 117 8.32 -15.54 15.37
C TYR A 117 7.46 -16.80 15.22
N ALA A 118 6.52 -16.77 14.28
CA ALA A 118 5.60 -17.88 14.05
C ALA A 118 5.86 -18.53 12.69
N HIS A 119 5.89 -19.87 12.65
CA HIS A 119 5.93 -20.60 11.38
C HIS A 119 4.51 -20.89 10.90
N ASN A 120 4.15 -20.38 9.72
CA ASN A 120 2.86 -20.65 9.09
C ASN A 120 3.06 -21.10 7.64
N LEU A 121 3.30 -22.40 7.46
CA LEU A 121 3.58 -22.98 6.14
C LEU A 121 2.43 -22.80 5.15
N THR A 122 1.18 -22.70 5.63
CA THR A 122 0.02 -22.43 4.77
C THR A 122 0.05 -21.01 4.19
N ALA A 123 0.39 -20.01 5.01
CA ALA A 123 0.56 -18.64 4.54
C ALA A 123 1.77 -18.52 3.59
N ALA A 124 2.88 -19.21 3.90
CA ALA A 124 4.04 -19.28 3.02
C ALA A 124 3.70 -19.87 1.65
N GLY A 125 2.94 -20.97 1.62
CA GLY A 125 2.51 -21.61 0.36
C GLY A 125 1.70 -20.67 -0.53
N LYS A 126 0.73 -19.94 0.05
CA LYS A 126 -0.07 -18.95 -0.68
C LYS A 126 0.75 -17.78 -1.21
N ALA A 127 1.69 -17.27 -0.41
CA ALA A 127 2.59 -16.21 -0.82
C ALA A 127 3.48 -16.64 -2.00
N ILE A 128 4.07 -17.83 -1.92
CA ILE A 128 4.90 -18.42 -3.01
C ILE A 128 4.06 -18.61 -4.27
N GLU A 129 2.85 -19.13 -4.17
CA GLU A 129 1.94 -19.31 -5.29
C GLU A 129 1.65 -17.98 -6.01
N LEU A 130 1.37 -16.92 -5.25
CA LEU A 130 1.12 -15.58 -5.79
C LEU A 130 2.35 -15.02 -6.50
N LEU A 131 3.53 -15.12 -5.86
CA LEU A 131 4.81 -14.68 -6.43
C LEU A 131 5.13 -15.41 -7.74
N GLY A 132 4.92 -16.73 -7.79
CA GLY A 132 5.23 -17.51 -9.01
C GLY A 132 4.18 -17.38 -10.12
N LYS A 133 2.93 -17.00 -9.82
CA LYS A 133 1.91 -16.68 -10.83
C LYS A 133 2.11 -15.32 -11.49
N HIS A 134 2.95 -14.45 -10.91
CA HIS A 134 3.25 -13.14 -11.49
C HIS A 134 3.73 -13.25 -12.94
N VAL A 135 3.31 -12.30 -13.77
CA VAL A 135 3.53 -12.32 -15.23
C VAL A 135 5.02 -12.36 -15.59
N ASP A 136 5.89 -11.80 -14.75
CA ASP A 136 7.34 -11.81 -15.00
C ASP A 136 8.04 -13.09 -14.49
N VAL A 137 7.46 -13.79 -13.52
CA VAL A 137 8.08 -14.97 -12.87
C VAL A 137 7.59 -16.28 -13.48
N LYS A 138 6.29 -16.40 -13.83
CA LYS A 138 5.62 -17.55 -14.50
C LYS A 138 6.02 -18.96 -14.00
N ALA A 139 6.52 -19.10 -12.77
CA ALA A 139 7.14 -20.32 -12.25
C ALA A 139 6.19 -21.53 -12.14
N PHE A 140 4.88 -21.33 -12.29
CA PHE A 140 3.85 -22.38 -12.21
C PHE A 140 3.11 -22.66 -13.53
N LYS A 141 3.54 -22.06 -14.66
CA LYS A 141 2.94 -22.38 -15.96
C LYS A 141 3.50 -23.70 -16.50
N SER A 142 2.59 -24.58 -16.94
CA SER A 142 2.87 -25.94 -17.40
C SER A 142 3.87 -26.04 -18.55
N ASP A 143 3.97 -25.00 -19.38
CA ASP A 143 4.74 -25.04 -20.63
C ASP A 143 6.23 -24.64 -20.45
N ASP A 144 6.58 -23.96 -19.35
CA ASP A 144 7.93 -23.40 -19.12
C ASP A 144 8.72 -24.12 -18.01
N ILE A 145 8.10 -25.00 -17.20
CA ILE A 145 8.81 -25.78 -16.17
C ILE A 145 9.39 -27.06 -16.80
N ASN A 146 10.38 -26.89 -17.67
CA ASN A 146 11.27 -27.99 -18.05
C ASN A 146 12.29 -28.22 -16.92
N LEU A 147 11.82 -28.68 -15.76
CA LEU A 147 12.73 -29.25 -14.76
C LEU A 147 13.13 -30.65 -15.25
N ASN A 148 13.98 -30.71 -16.28
CA ASN A 148 14.52 -31.97 -16.73
C ASN A 148 15.60 -32.41 -15.73
N VAL A 149 15.14 -32.99 -14.62
CA VAL A 149 15.95 -33.49 -13.50
C VAL A 149 17.10 -34.38 -14.02
N SER A 150 16.89 -35.08 -15.13
CA SER A 150 17.91 -35.91 -15.76
C SER A 150 19.11 -35.11 -16.33
N VAL A 151 18.88 -33.91 -16.89
CA VAL A 151 19.93 -33.06 -17.47
C VAL A 151 20.73 -32.40 -16.35
N ASP A 152 20.07 -31.87 -15.32
CA ASP A 152 20.75 -31.20 -14.21
C ASP A 152 21.53 -32.18 -13.32
N ILE A 153 21.03 -33.40 -13.09
CA ILE A 153 21.81 -34.45 -12.43
C ILE A 153 23.03 -34.84 -13.28
N LYS A 154 22.89 -34.98 -14.60
CA LYS A 154 24.02 -35.31 -15.48
C LYS A 154 25.09 -34.23 -15.46
N ASP A 155 24.71 -32.96 -15.48
CA ASP A 155 25.65 -31.83 -15.40
C ASP A 155 26.28 -31.68 -14.02
N ARG A 156 25.53 -31.94 -12.95
CA ARG A 156 26.07 -31.96 -11.57
C ARG A 156 27.02 -33.14 -11.36
N LEU A 157 26.68 -34.32 -11.89
CA LEU A 157 27.52 -35.52 -11.85
C LEU A 157 28.79 -35.33 -12.68
N THR A 158 28.68 -34.73 -13.87
CA THR A 158 29.85 -34.44 -14.73
C THR A 158 30.79 -33.44 -14.05
N ARG A 159 30.24 -32.39 -13.41
CA ARG A 159 31.03 -31.44 -12.62
C ARG A 159 31.68 -32.10 -11.40
N ALA A 160 30.98 -32.98 -10.69
CA ALA A 160 31.54 -33.73 -9.57
C ALA A 160 32.67 -34.67 -10.01
N ILE A 161 32.48 -35.44 -11.09
CA ILE A 161 33.51 -36.33 -11.66
C ILE A 161 34.75 -35.52 -12.11
N SER A 162 34.54 -34.34 -12.69
CA SER A 162 35.65 -33.48 -13.13
C SER A 162 36.47 -32.88 -11.97
N ARG A 163 35.91 -32.83 -10.75
CA ARG A 163 36.63 -32.37 -9.54
C ARG A 163 37.48 -33.51 -8.99
N VAL A 164 36.93 -34.71 -8.87
CA VAL A 164 37.66 -35.91 -8.42
C VAL A 164 38.86 -36.20 -9.32
N LYS A 165 38.70 -36.11 -10.65
CA LYS A 165 39.81 -36.31 -11.60
C LYS A 165 40.94 -35.26 -11.52
N ARG A 166 40.70 -34.10 -10.90
CA ARG A 166 41.75 -33.09 -10.67
C ARG A 166 42.50 -33.32 -9.37
N ASP A 167 41.88 -33.98 -8.41
CA ASP A 167 42.47 -34.31 -7.12
C ASP A 167 43.29 -35.62 -7.16
N ASP A 168 43.00 -36.52 -8.11
CA ASP A 168 43.76 -37.77 -8.31
C ASP A 168 44.99 -37.61 -9.23
N GLY A 169 45.32 -36.38 -9.63
CA GLY A 169 46.35 -36.05 -10.63
C GLY A 169 47.58 -35.30 -10.10
N ASP A 170 47.73 -35.17 -8.77
CA ASP A 170 48.92 -34.67 -8.08
C ASP A 170 49.68 -35.80 -7.36
#